data_AF-S3IA27-F1
#
_entry.id   AF-S3IA27-F1
#
_cell.length_a   1.000
_cell.length_b   1.000
_cell.length_c   1.000
_cell.angle_alpha   90.00
_cell.angle_beta   90.00
_cell.angle_gamma   90.00
#
_symmetry.space_group_name_H-M   'P 1'
#
loop_
_entity.id
_entity.type
_entity.pdbx_description
1 polymer ?
#
loop_
_entity_poly.entity_id
_entity_poly.type
_entity_poly.pdbx_seq_one_letter_code
_entity_poly.pdbx_strand_id
1 'polypeptide(L)'
;MMTLVVSALESVAEDAGERGDLKSARNATYLACSIRGCGIEASTDMLRAAQILLEQGISYVASLSERFEGVSDESDEPEVSSEHQSRILH
;
A
#
# COMPACT_ATOMS: atom_id res chain seq x y z
N MET A 1 0.68 20.26 -5.48
CA MET A 1 0.02 19.27 -4.61
C MET A 1 -0.47 18.06 -5.40
N MET A 2 -1.28 18.23 -6.45
CA MET A 2 -1.79 17.09 -7.26
C MET A 2 -0.71 16.14 -7.77
N THR A 3 0.36 16.68 -8.37
CA THR A 3 1.48 15.89 -8.86
C THR A 3 2.13 15.03 -7.78
N LEU A 4 2.26 15.54 -6.55
CA LEU A 4 2.86 14.80 -5.44
C LEU A 4 1.99 13.62 -5.02
N VAL A 5 0.67 13.83 -4.88
CA VAL A 5 -0.27 12.76 -4.50
C VAL A 5 -0.35 11.71 -5.59
N VAL A 6 -0.35 12.11 -6.86
CA VAL A 6 -0.31 11.19 -8.01
C VAL A 6 0.96 10.34 -7.98
N SER A 7 2.14 10.94 -7.81
CA SER A 7 3.40 10.19 -7.75
C SER A 7 3.46 9.23 -6.56
N ALA A 8 2.93 9.64 -5.40
CA ALA A 8 2.84 8.76 -4.24
C ALA A 8 1.90 7.56 -4.49
N LEU A 9 0.75 7.78 -5.14
CA LEU A 9 -0.16 6.71 -5.51
C LEU A 9 0.45 5.74 -6.54
N GLU A 10 1.25 6.24 -7.48
CA GLU A 10 1.96 5.39 -8.44
C GLU A 10 3.01 4.51 -7.75
N SER A 11 3.79 5.08 -6.83
CA SER A 11 4.75 4.31 -6.02
C SER A 11 4.04 3.24 -5.18
N VAL A 12 2.94 3.59 -4.54
CA VAL A 12 2.12 2.63 -3.76
C VAL A 12 1.53 1.55 -4.66
N ALA A 13 1.18 1.87 -5.91
CA ALA A 13 0.66 0.89 -6.85
C ALA A 13 1.73 -0.14 -7.24
N GLU A 14 2.95 0.31 -7.48
CA GLU A 14 4.12 -0.52 -7.77
C GLU A 14 4.44 -1.43 -6.57
N ASP A 15 4.63 -0.85 -5.38
CA ASP A 15 4.94 -1.59 -4.15
C ASP A 15 3.88 -2.65 -3.82
N ALA A 16 2.59 -2.30 -3.95
CA ALA A 16 1.49 -3.23 -3.72
C ALA A 16 1.48 -4.36 -4.76
N GLY A 17 1.81 -4.06 -6.02
CA GLY A 17 1.95 -5.04 -7.09
C GLY A 17 3.08 -6.04 -6.83
N GLU A 18 4.25 -5.55 -6.41
CA GLU A 18 5.41 -6.38 -6.05
C GLU A 18 5.11 -7.32 -4.87
N ARG A 19 4.29 -6.87 -3.92
CA ARG A 19 3.83 -7.66 -2.76
C ARG A 19 2.67 -8.62 -3.08
N GLY A 20 2.16 -8.62 -4.30
CA GLY A 20 1.01 -9.44 -4.72
C GLY A 20 -0.36 -8.90 -4.28
N ASP A 21 -0.43 -7.71 -3.66
CA ASP A 21 -1.70 -7.02 -3.36
C ASP A 21 -2.23 -6.28 -4.60
N LEU A 22 -2.72 -7.08 -5.56
CA LEU A 22 -3.25 -6.57 -6.83
C LEU A 22 -4.47 -5.64 -6.64
N LYS A 23 -5.21 -5.78 -5.54
CA LYS A 23 -6.36 -4.93 -5.26
C LYS A 23 -5.89 -3.53 -4.89
N SER A 24 -4.90 -3.42 -4.00
CA SER A 24 -4.34 -2.13 -3.62
C SER A 24 -3.62 -1.47 -4.80
N ALA A 25 -2.88 -2.24 -5.60
CA ALA A 25 -2.24 -1.74 -6.81
C ALA A 25 -3.24 -1.09 -7.79
N ARG A 26 -4.36 -1.76 -8.06
CA ARG A 26 -5.41 -1.25 -8.96
C ARG A 26 -6.11 -0.02 -8.40
N ASN A 27 -6.39 0.00 -7.10
CA ASN A 27 -7.04 1.14 -6.45
C ASN A 27 -6.16 2.39 -6.46
N ALA A 28 -4.87 2.23 -6.16
CA ALA A 28 -3.91 3.32 -6.19
C ALA A 28 -3.78 3.90 -7.62
N THR A 29 -3.66 3.03 -8.63
CA THR A 29 -3.65 3.42 -10.05
C THR A 29 -4.92 4.18 -10.44
N TYR A 30 -6.10 3.68 -10.03
CA TYR A 30 -7.38 4.32 -10.33
C TYR A 30 -7.47 5.75 -9.76
N LEU A 31 -7.03 5.93 -8.50
CA LEU A 31 -7.00 7.26 -7.86
C LEU A 31 -6.03 8.20 -8.58
N ALA A 32 -4.83 7.73 -8.95
CA ALA A 32 -3.85 8.53 -9.67
C ALA A 32 -4.39 9.01 -11.03
N CYS A 33 -5.03 8.12 -11.80
CA CYS A 33 -5.67 8.47 -13.06
C CYS A 33 -6.82 9.47 -12.87
N SER A 34 -7.66 9.27 -11.86
CA SER A 34 -8.80 10.16 -11.57
C SER A 34 -8.35 11.57 -11.22
N ILE A 35 -7.30 11.71 -10.39
CA ILE A 35 -6.72 13.01 -10.03
C ILE A 35 -6.13 13.71 -11.26
N ARG A 36 -5.43 12.98 -12.14
CA ARG A 36 -4.93 13.54 -13.41
C ARG A 36 -6.05 14.07 -14.28
N GLY A 37 -7.15 13.31 -14.40
CA GLY A 37 -8.32 13.70 -15.16
C GLY A 37 -8.89 15.05 -14.71
N CYS A 38 -8.97 15.29 -13.40
CA CYS A 38 -9.43 16.58 -12.86
C CYS A 38 -8.48 17.75 -13.15
N GLY A 39 -7.20 17.49 -13.44
CA GLY A 39 -6.22 18.52 -13.81
C GLY A 39 -6.34 19.02 -15.25
N ILE A 40 -7.12 18.33 -16.10
CA ILE A 40 -7.27 18.66 -17.53
C ILE A 40 -8.30 19.78 -17.75
N GLU A 41 -9.35 19.84 -16.92
CA GLU A 41 -10.43 20.80 -17.04
C GLU A 41 -10.65 21.54 -15.71
N ALA A 42 -10.38 22.85 -15.68
CA ALA A 42 -10.42 23.66 -14.47
C ALA A 42 -11.81 24.28 -14.21
N SER A 43 -12.88 23.50 -14.34
CA SER A 43 -14.21 23.94 -13.90
C SER A 43 -14.27 23.94 -12.36
N THR A 44 -15.14 24.76 -11.78
CA THR A 44 -15.35 24.79 -10.32
C THR A 44 -15.75 23.43 -9.75
N ASP A 45 -16.51 22.64 -10.50
CA ASP A 45 -16.91 21.29 -10.10
C ASP A 45 -15.71 20.33 -10.12
N MET A 46 -14.86 20.44 -11.15
CA MET A 46 -13.62 19.66 -11.24
C MET A 46 -12.60 20.02 -10.16
N LEU A 47 -12.54 21.30 -9.75
CA LEU A 47 -11.75 21.75 -8.61
C LEU A 47 -12.21 21.10 -7.30
N ARG A 48 -13.53 20.99 -7.08
CA ARG A 48 -14.07 20.31 -5.89
C ARG A 48 -13.84 18.81 -5.94
N ALA A 49 -14.03 18.18 -7.10
CA ALA A 49 -13.71 16.76 -7.30
C ALA A 49 -12.23 16.47 -7.05
N ALA A 50 -11.34 17.32 -7.57
CA ALA A 50 -9.91 17.26 -7.32
C ALA A 50 -9.57 17.32 -5.82
N GLN A 51 -10.17 18.25 -5.08
CA GLN A 51 -9.95 18.33 -3.62
C GLN A 51 -10.33 17.05 -2.90
N ILE A 52 -11.52 16.50 -3.18
CA ILE A 52 -11.98 15.24 -2.56
C ILE A 52 -11.03 14.09 -2.92
N LEU A 53 -10.67 13.97 -4.19
CA LEU A 53 -9.76 12.92 -4.65
C LEU A 53 -8.35 13.05 -4.04
N LEU A 54 -7.88 14.27 -3.80
CA LEU A 54 -6.60 14.50 -3.12
C LEU A 54 -6.64 14.05 -1.67
N GLU A 55 -7.70 14.39 -0.94
CA GLU A 55 -7.88 13.96 0.45
C GLU A 55 -7.99 12.44 0.57
N GLN A 56 -8.76 11.82 -0.34
CA GLN A 56 -8.85 10.37 -0.44
C GLN A 56 -7.51 9.72 -0.78
N GLY A 57 -6.77 10.27 -1.76
CA GLY A 57 -5.46 9.78 -2.15
C GLY A 57 -4.46 9.82 -1.01
N ILE A 58 -4.40 10.93 -0.27
CA ILE A 58 -3.52 11.09 0.90
C ILE A 58 -3.88 10.07 1.99
N SER A 59 -5.17 9.97 2.33
CA SER A 59 -5.65 9.01 3.35
C SER A 59 -5.37 7.56 2.96
N TYR A 60 -5.49 7.25 1.66
CA TYR A 60 -5.23 5.93 1.12
C TYR A 60 -3.75 5.54 1.20
N VAL A 61 -2.85 6.45 0.81
CA VAL A 61 -1.40 6.26 0.93
C VAL A 61 -1.03 6.02 2.40
N ALA A 62 -1.48 6.88 3.31
CA ALA A 62 -1.20 6.73 4.74
C ALA A 62 -1.66 5.37 5.29
N SER A 63 -2.89 4.96 4.97
CA SER A 63 -3.43 3.66 5.41
C SER A 63 -2.66 2.46 4.86
N LEU A 64 -2.11 2.55 3.64
CA LEU A 64 -1.29 1.48 3.07
C LEU A 64 0.12 1.45 3.66
N SER A 65 0.74 2.61 3.88
CA SER A 65 2.04 2.70 4.53
C SER A 65 2.01 2.06 5.91
N GLU A 66 1.01 2.36 6.74
CA GLU A 66 0.84 1.72 8.06
C GLU A 66 0.70 0.19 7.96
N ARG A 67 -0.06 -0.31 6.97
CA ARG A 67 -0.22 -1.76 6.75
C ARG A 67 1.09 -2.43 6.31
N PHE A 68 1.91 -1.74 5.52
CA PHE A 68 3.14 -2.31 4.98
C PHE A 68 4.31 -2.20 5.95
N GLU A 69 4.34 -1.20 6.82
CA GLU A 69 5.30 -1.10 7.91
C GLU A 69 5.08 -2.21 8.97
N GLY A 70 3.83 -2.56 9.26
CA GLY A 70 3.47 -3.60 10.25
C GLY A 70 3.72 -5.05 9.84
N VAL A 71 4.18 -5.34 8.62
CA VAL A 71 4.44 -6.71 8.11
C VAL A 71 5.90 -7.17 8.33
N SER A 72 6.75 -6.33 8.93
CA SER A 72 8.20 -6.54 8.94
C SER A 72 8.78 -7.29 10.16
N ASP A 73 7.97 -7.83 11.09
CA ASP A 73 8.50 -8.26 12.40
C ASP A 73 8.13 -9.67 12.90
N GLU A 74 7.66 -10.59 12.04
CA GLU A 74 7.52 -12.01 12.41
C GLU A 74 7.91 -12.95 11.26
N SER A 75 9.21 -13.08 10.99
CA SER A 75 9.79 -14.24 10.29
C SER A 75 11.27 -14.33 10.64
N ASP A 76 11.60 -15.11 11.67
CA ASP A 76 12.66 -16.14 11.66
C ASP A 76 13.15 -16.49 13.07
N GLU A 77 12.46 -17.39 13.75
CA GLU A 77 13.11 -18.32 14.70
C GLU A 77 12.51 -19.72 14.44
N PRO A 78 13.23 -20.63 13.76
CA PRO A 78 12.84 -22.03 13.75
C PRO A 78 13.22 -22.65 15.10
N GLU A 79 12.25 -22.77 16.01
CA GLU A 79 12.42 -23.62 17.20
C GLU A 79 12.54 -25.07 16.74
N VAL A 80 13.78 -25.56 16.67
CA VAL A 80 14.10 -26.94 16.35
C VAL A 80 13.50 -27.83 17.45
N SER A 81 12.46 -28.57 17.08
CA SER A 81 11.92 -29.69 17.83
C SER A 81 13.02 -30.70 18.14
N SER A 82 13.51 -30.71 19.38
CA SER A 82 14.44 -31.73 19.89
C SER A 82 13.68 -32.78 20.69
N GLU A 83 12.80 -33.54 20.01
CA GLU A 83 12.46 -34.89 20.45
C GLU A 83 13.43 -35.89 19.80
N HIS A 84 14.54 -36.19 20.48
CA HIS A 84 15.27 -37.43 20.26
C HIS A 84 15.53 -38.15 21.57
N GLN A 85 14.58 -39.02 21.88
CA GLN A 85 14.63 -40.10 22.84
C GLN A 85 15.75 -41.10 22.48
N SER A 86 16.67 -41.34 23.41
CA SER A 86 17.46 -42.58 23.55
C SER A 86 17.98 -42.63 25.00
N ARG A 87 17.26 -43.27 25.92
CA ARG A 87 17.53 -44.64 26.38
C ARG A 87 19.03 -44.97 26.42
N ILE A 88 19.57 -45.19 27.62
CA ILE A 88 20.17 -46.45 28.05
C ILE A 88 20.52 -46.36 29.54
N LEU A 89 20.11 -47.40 30.28
CA LEU A 89 20.45 -47.68 31.68
C LEU A 89 21.96 -47.87 31.87
N HIS A 90 22.51 -47.35 32.97
CA HIS A 90 23.32 -48.16 33.89
C HIS A 90 23.49 -47.50 35.25
#